data_AF-A0A0B1RXG8-F1
#
_entry.id   AF-A0A0B1RXG8-F1
#
_cell.length_a   1.000
_cell.length_b   1.000
_cell.length_c   1.000
_cell.angle_alpha   90.00
_cell.angle_beta   90.00
_cell.angle_gamma   90.00
#
_symmetry.space_group_name_H-M   'P 1'
#
loop_
_entity.id
_entity.type
_entity.pdbx_description
1 polymer ?
#
loop_
_entity_poly.entity_id
_entity_poly.type
_entity_poly.pdbx_seq_one_letter_code
_entity_poly.pdbx_strand_id
1 'polypeptide(L)'
;MFPAEPWAEVSPSAIDLIQRLLRVKIEERLTIEQCLAHEWLKGEQLYRDLRGLELRLKCPRYLTSPADDEKYAEFLQQQGLVPQL
;
A
#
# COMPACT_ATOMS: atom_id res chain seq x y z
N MET A 1 19.03 5.89 13.19
CA MET A 1 17.84 5.25 13.80
C MET A 1 16.81 6.35 14.02
N PHE A 2 15.53 6.10 13.72
CA PHE A 2 14.50 7.11 13.99
C PHE A 2 14.20 7.16 15.50
N PRO A 3 14.07 8.36 16.08
CA PRO A 3 13.74 8.50 17.50
C PRO A 3 12.32 7.98 17.78
N ALA A 4 12.11 7.42 18.97
CA ALA A 4 10.81 6.85 19.36
C ALA A 4 9.66 7.87 19.25
N GLU A 5 9.87 9.13 19.59
CA GLU A 5 8.93 10.21 19.26
C GLU A 5 9.45 10.98 18.03
N PRO A 6 8.65 11.19 16.97
CA PRO A 6 7.24 10.81 16.76
C PRO A 6 7.00 9.42 16.12
N TRP A 7 8.04 8.60 15.95
CA TRP A 7 7.98 7.41 15.09
C TRP A 7 7.37 6.15 15.73
N ALA A 8 6.98 6.21 17.00
CA ALA A 8 6.44 5.07 17.74
C ALA A 8 5.19 4.47 17.10
N GLU A 9 4.38 5.29 16.44
CA GLU A 9 3.14 4.86 15.75
C GLU A 9 3.37 4.44 14.31
N VAL A 10 4.58 4.67 13.76
CA VAL A 10 4.89 4.38 12.37
C VAL A 10 5.40 2.95 12.26
N SER A 11 4.78 2.16 11.39
CA SER A 11 5.16 0.75 11.23
C SER A 11 6.63 0.62 10.76
N PRO A 12 7.38 -0.40 11.21
CA PRO A 12 8.75 -0.62 10.78
C PRO A 12 8.91 -0.72 9.25
N SER A 13 7.92 -1.28 8.56
CA SER A 13 7.89 -1.38 7.10
C SER A 13 7.72 -0.02 6.42
N ALA A 14 6.96 0.90 7.01
CA ALA A 14 6.86 2.28 6.50
C ALA A 14 8.19 3.00 6.65
N ILE A 15 8.84 2.81 7.80
CA ILE A 15 10.15 3.37 8.11
C ILE A 15 11.20 2.88 7.11
N ASP A 16 11.24 1.57 6.80
CA ASP A 16 12.17 1.01 5.80
C ASP A 16 11.95 1.63 4.42
N LEU A 17 10.70 1.72 3.97
CA LEU A 17 10.37 2.35 2.68
C LEU A 17 10.90 3.80 2.61
N ILE A 18 10.63 4.60 3.64
CA ILE A 18 11.09 6.00 3.73
C ILE A 18 12.62 6.06 3.67
N GLN A 19 13.33 5.19 4.40
CA GLN A 19 14.80 5.17 4.38
C GLN A 19 15.35 4.86 2.99
N ARG A 20 14.75 3.91 2.28
CA ARG A 20 15.21 3.52 0.93
C ARG A 20 14.87 4.57 -0.13
N LEU A 21 13.80 5.34 0.06
CA LEU A 21 13.47 6.49 -0.78
C LEU A 21 14.43 7.67 -0.55
N LEU A 22 14.85 7.90 0.70
CA LEU A 22 15.70 9.01 1.09
C LEU A 22 17.21 8.69 1.04
N ARG A 23 17.61 7.67 0.26
CA ARG A 23 19.03 7.36 0.06
C ARG A 23 19.73 8.51 -0.67
N VAL A 24 20.87 8.92 -0.10
CA VAL A 24 21.72 9.99 -0.62
C VAL A 24 22.34 9.60 -1.95
N LYS A 25 22.85 8.37 -2.03
CA LYS A 25 23.31 7.75 -3.25
C LYS A 25 22.12 7.35 -4.11
N ILE A 26 22.12 7.78 -5.36
CA ILE A 26 21.01 7.58 -6.29
C ILE A 26 20.91 6.10 -6.70
N GLU A 27 22.06 5.44 -6.85
CA GLU A 27 22.17 4.03 -7.18
C GLU A 27 21.62 3.10 -6.08
N GLU A 28 21.49 3.60 -4.85
CA GLU A 28 20.89 2.87 -3.71
C GLU A 28 19.41 3.25 -3.48
N ARG A 29 18.89 4.25 -4.20
CA ARG A 29 17.50 4.71 -4.08
C ARG A 29 16.56 3.77 -4.83
N LEU A 30 15.40 3.47 -4.24
CA LEU A 30 14.39 2.67 -4.92
C LEU A 30 13.91 3.34 -6.21
N THR A 31 13.80 2.54 -7.26
CA THR A 31 13.02 2.90 -8.44
C THR A 31 11.53 2.85 -8.13
N ILE A 32 10.71 3.45 -8.99
CA ILE A 32 9.25 3.42 -8.84
C ILE A 32 8.73 1.98 -8.76
N GLU A 33 9.22 1.09 -9.61
CA GLU A 33 8.82 -0.32 -9.64
C GLU A 33 9.18 -1.03 -8.32
N GLN A 34 10.36 -0.75 -7.77
CA GLN A 34 10.78 -1.31 -6.48
C GLN A 34 9.96 -0.76 -5.32
N CYS A 35 9.58 0.53 -5.36
CA CYS A 35 8.66 1.12 -4.38
C CYS A 35 7.30 0.44 -4.41
N LEU A 36 6.69 0.31 -5.59
CA LEU A 36 5.42 -0.40 -5.77
C LEU A 36 5.53 -1.88 -5.38
N ALA A 37 6.74 -2.44 -5.40
CA ALA A 37 7.01 -3.78 -4.94
C ALA A 37 7.23 -3.94 -3.43
N HIS A 38 7.34 -2.83 -2.68
CA HIS A 38 7.64 -2.84 -1.26
C HIS A 38 6.48 -3.38 -0.42
N GLU A 39 6.78 -4.12 0.65
CA GLU A 39 5.76 -4.75 1.52
C GLU A 39 4.74 -3.76 2.08
N TRP A 40 5.19 -2.54 2.42
CA TRP A 40 4.32 -1.48 2.92
C TRP A 40 3.26 -1.05 1.88
N LEU A 41 3.61 -1.06 0.59
CA LEU A 41 2.70 -0.74 -0.52
C LEU A 41 1.99 -1.98 -1.11
N LYS A 42 2.36 -3.19 -0.69
CA LYS A 42 1.72 -4.45 -1.08
C LYS A 42 0.87 -5.07 0.04
N GLY A 43 0.58 -4.29 1.08
CA GLY A 43 -0.23 -4.72 2.20
C GLY A 43 -1.70 -4.85 1.83
N GLU A 44 -2.35 -5.85 2.43
CA GLU A 44 -3.80 -6.05 2.36
C GLU A 44 -4.56 -4.80 2.83
N GLN A 45 -4.10 -4.17 3.91
CA GLN A 45 -4.69 -2.96 4.48
C GLN A 45 -4.73 -1.82 3.46
N LEU A 46 -3.63 -1.58 2.75
CA LEU A 46 -3.58 -0.51 1.74
C LEU A 46 -4.57 -0.78 0.60
N TYR A 47 -4.63 -2.03 0.11
CA TYR A 47 -5.59 -2.38 -0.92
C TYR A 47 -7.04 -2.14 -0.46
N ARG A 48 -7.38 -2.55 0.77
CA ARG A 48 -8.70 -2.29 1.36
C ARG A 48 -9.01 -0.79 1.43
N ASP A 49 -8.06 0.01 1.90
CA ASP A 49 -8.24 1.46 2.02
C ASP A 49 -8.41 2.14 0.66
N LEU A 50 -7.60 1.77 -0.32
CA LEU A 50 -7.70 2.25 -1.70
C LEU A 50 -9.03 1.85 -2.34
N ARG A 51 -9.42 0.58 -2.18
CA ARG A 51 -10.68 0.09 -2.75
C ARG A 51 -11.90 0.75 -2.10
N GLY A 52 -11.88 0.89 -0.78
CA GLY A 52 -12.91 1.60 -0.03
C GLY A 52 -13.01 3.07 -0.45
N LEU A 53 -11.88 3.73 -0.71
CA LEU A 53 -11.84 5.10 -1.22
C LEU A 53 -12.45 5.20 -2.62
N GLU A 54 -12.04 4.33 -3.56
CA GLU A 54 -12.57 4.31 -4.93
C GLU A 54 -14.09 4.12 -4.95
N LEU A 55 -14.60 3.18 -4.15
CA LEU A 55 -16.05 2.92 -4.02
C LEU A 55 -16.78 4.13 -3.42
N ARG A 56 -16.23 4.75 -2.37
CA ARG A 56 -16.83 5.92 -1.71
C ARG A 56 -16.87 7.14 -2.63
N LEU A 57 -15.84 7.34 -3.44
CA LEU A 57 -15.75 8.44 -4.40
C LEU A 57 -16.51 8.16 -5.71
N LYS A 58 -16.97 6.92 -5.93
CA LYS A 58 -17.64 6.47 -7.16
C LYS A 58 -16.80 6.77 -8.41
N CYS A 59 -15.49 6.62 -8.31
CA CYS A 59 -14.57 6.83 -9.42
C CYS A 59 -14.18 5.49 -10.08
N PRO A 60 -13.77 5.51 -11.36
CA PRO A 60 -13.10 4.35 -11.94
C PRO A 60 -11.82 4.03 -11.15
N ARG A 61 -11.35 2.78 -11.27
CA ARG A 61 -10.11 2.34 -10.61
C ARG A 61 -8.93 3.21 -11.02
N TYR A 62 -8.11 3.56 -10.04
CA TYR A 62 -6.93 4.40 -10.25
C TYR A 62 -5.65 3.68 -9.85
N LEU A 63 -5.59 3.16 -8.62
CA LEU A 63 -4.40 2.47 -8.09
C LEU A 63 -4.62 0.97 -7.88
N THR A 64 -5.88 0.51 -7.83
CA THR A 64 -6.18 -0.92 -7.73
C THR A 64 -6.39 -1.56 -9.10
N SER A 65 -6.12 -2.86 -9.20
CA SER A 65 -6.33 -3.66 -10.41
C SER A 65 -7.26 -4.86 -10.15
N PRO A 66 -7.88 -5.45 -11.20
CA PRO A 66 -8.63 -6.70 -11.06
C PRO A 66 -7.80 -7.86 -10.49
N ALA A 67 -6.49 -7.89 -10.75
CA ALA A 67 -5.60 -8.91 -10.19
C ALA A 67 -5.47 -8.77 -8.65
N ASP A 68 -5.58 -7.55 -8.11
CA ASP A 68 -5.59 -7.34 -6.67
C ASP A 68 -6.88 -7.89 -6.04
N ASP A 69 -8.01 -7.80 -6.74
CA ASP A 69 -9.27 -8.39 -6.26
C ASP A 69 -9.16 -9.90 -6.13
N GLU A 70 -8.55 -10.57 -7.11
CA GLU A 70 -8.29 -12.03 -7.05
C GLU A 70 -7.37 -12.36 -5.87
N LYS A 71 -6.30 -11.58 -5.69
CA LYS A 71 -5.32 -11.78 -4.61
C LYS A 71 -5.92 -11.60 -3.22
N TYR A 72 -6.87 -10.68 -3.05
CA TYR A 72 -7.48 -10.36 -1.76
C TYR A 72 -8.96 -10.79 -1.68
N ALA A 73 -9.41 -11.68 -2.56
CA ALA A 73 -10.81 -12.08 -2.72
C ALA A 73 -11.43 -12.60 -1.42
N GLU A 74 -10.70 -13.45 -0.70
CA GLU A 74 -11.12 -14.05 0.57
C GLU A 74 -11.40 -12.99 1.65
N PHE A 75 -10.68 -11.88 1.61
CA PHE A 75 -10.80 -10.77 2.56
C PHE A 75 -11.91 -9.78 2.19
N LEU A 76 -12.13 -9.55 0.89
CA LEU A 76 -13.22 -8.72 0.39
C LEU A 76 -14.59 -9.31 0.74
N GLN A 77 -14.71 -10.64 0.72
CA GLN A 77 -15.93 -11.36 1.11
C GLN A 77 -16.30 -11.12 2.58
N GLN A 78 -15.31 -11.04 3.47
CA GLN A 78 -15.55 -10.85 4.90
C GLN A 78 -16.02 -9.43 5.27
N GLN A 79 -15.76 -8.43 4.42
CA GLN A 79 -16.06 -7.02 4.72
C GLN A 79 -17.09 -6.37 3.78
N GLY A 80 -17.72 -7.14 2.89
CA GLY A 80 -18.74 -6.60 1.98
C GLY A 80 -18.19 -5.62 0.94
N LEU A 81 -16.86 -5.58 0.74
CA LEU A 81 -16.18 -4.79 -0.30
C LEU A 81 -16.17 -5.52 -1.65
N VAL A 82 -17.11 -6.46 -1.84
CA VAL A 82 -17.23 -7.26 -3.06
C VAL A 82 -17.57 -6.32 -4.22
N PRO A 83 -16.79 -6.31 -5.30
CA PRO A 83 -17.23 -5.69 -6.54
C PRO A 83 -18.49 -6.43 -7.00
N GLN A 84 -19.65 -5.79 -6.96
CA GLN A 84 -20.78 -6.25 -7.77
C GLN A 84 -20.34 -6.07 -9.23
N LEU A 85 -20.08 -7.19 -9.91
CA LEU A 85 -20.02 -7.22 -11.37
C LEU A 85 -21.40 -6.87 -11.93
#